data_AF-R9JA38-F1
#
_entry.id   AF-R9JA38-F1
#
_cell.length_a   1.000
_cell.length_b   1.000
_cell.length_c   1.000
_cell.angle_alpha   90.00
_cell.angle_beta   90.00
_cell.angle_gamma   90.00
#
_symmetry.space_group_name_H-M   'P 1'
#
loop_
_entity.id
_entity.type
_entity.pdbx_description
1 polymer ?
#
loop_
_entity_poly.entity_id
_entity_poly.type
_entity_poly.pdbx_seq_one_letter_code
_entity_poly.pdbx_strand_id
1 'polypeptide(L)'
;MRSSFLITWHFRICFSTFGKALISYKAILDVIRLIAYNDTDIKICRKIFSNDKYRRVVWQCNHKFDGGEKCTTPHLDEETIKRLFIKALNIIGKEKDLILVGFGEVKDTAFETGELEAEARQLNGEMNVAAELIQKCIGENARVAQNQGEYAKRYDALVGRFETAKLRLEEVQAAITEKQAQRKIMENFMDVLRGLPEQVDYFDEAAWYAMVDFMTVYGKDDVRFTFKNGMEIKA
;
A
#
# COMPACT_ATOMS: atom_id res chain seq x y z
N MET A 1 -28.31 -5.71 -1.64
CA MET A 1 -27.26 -5.41 -2.64
C MET A 1 -26.24 -4.50 -2.00
N ARG A 2 -25.05 -5.04 -1.69
CA ARG A 2 -23.92 -4.26 -1.16
C ARG A 2 -23.25 -3.56 -2.33
N SER A 3 -23.20 -2.22 -2.28
CA SER A 3 -22.32 -1.44 -3.15
C SER A 3 -21.01 -1.24 -2.39
N SER A 4 -19.95 -1.90 -2.86
CA SER A 4 -18.59 -1.71 -2.37
C SER A 4 -18.02 -0.45 -3.01
N PHE A 5 -17.91 0.63 -2.26
CA PHE A 5 -17.13 1.79 -2.65
C PHE A 5 -15.65 1.53 -2.32
N LEU A 6 -14.86 1.25 -3.37
CA LEU A 6 -13.40 1.37 -3.34
C LEU A 6 -13.06 2.85 -3.12
N ILE A 7 -12.53 3.19 -1.94
CA ILE A 7 -11.96 4.52 -1.69
C ILE A 7 -10.46 4.42 -1.87
N THR A 8 -10.00 4.66 -3.10
CA THR A 8 -8.62 5.04 -3.40
C THR A 8 -8.37 6.44 -2.84
N TRP A 9 -7.61 6.55 -1.75
CA TRP A 9 -7.18 7.85 -1.23
C TRP A 9 -5.94 8.34 -1.99
N HIS A 10 -6.13 9.34 -2.84
CA HIS A 10 -5.06 10.14 -3.43
C HIS A 10 -4.37 11.00 -2.37
N PHE A 11 -3.05 10.83 -2.22
CA PHE A 11 -2.18 11.70 -1.42
C PHE A 11 -2.05 13.07 -2.10
N ARG A 12 -2.46 14.15 -1.42
CA ARG A 12 -2.06 15.52 -1.78
C ARG A 12 -1.50 16.21 -0.54
N ILE A 13 -0.19 16.32 -0.45
CA ILE A 13 0.53 16.98 0.66
C ILE A 13 1.01 18.35 0.16
N CYS A 14 0.66 19.41 0.89
CA CYS A 14 1.13 20.77 0.69
C CYS A 14 2.52 20.92 1.35
N PHE A 15 3.54 21.31 0.58
CA PHE A 15 4.92 21.47 1.05
C PHE A 15 5.25 22.94 1.33
N SER A 16 5.91 23.19 2.47
CA SER A 16 6.84 24.32 2.62
C SER A 16 8.08 23.89 3.42
N THR A 17 9.21 24.47 3.03
CA THR A 17 10.62 24.09 3.20
C THR A 17 11.17 24.13 4.64
N PHE A 18 11.65 23.00 5.18
CA PHE A 18 12.68 22.92 6.25
C PHE A 18 13.34 21.52 6.24
N GLY A 19 14.64 21.43 5.91
CA GLY A 19 15.17 20.33 5.07
C GLY A 19 15.87 19.11 5.68
N LYS A 20 15.89 18.84 7.00
CA LYS A 20 16.46 17.57 7.52
C LYS A 20 15.73 17.01 8.74
N ALA A 21 15.48 17.83 9.77
CA ALA A 21 14.75 17.39 10.95
C ALA A 21 13.31 16.95 10.62
N LEU A 22 12.64 17.65 9.68
CA LEU A 22 11.29 17.30 9.21
C LEU A 22 11.23 15.95 8.49
N ILE A 23 12.33 15.45 7.93
CA ILE A 23 12.37 14.19 7.18
C ILE A 23 12.18 13.02 8.16
N SER A 24 13.00 12.96 9.22
CA SER A 24 12.84 12.00 10.33
C SER A 24 11.46 12.05 10.98
N TYR A 25 10.87 13.26 11.17
CA TYR A 25 9.52 13.39 11.74
C TYR A 25 8.42 12.90 10.80
N LYS A 26 8.56 13.16 9.49
CA LYS A 26 7.58 12.71 8.50
C LYS A 26 7.63 11.19 8.33
N ALA A 27 8.82 10.60 8.42
CA ALA A 27 9.03 9.16 8.34
C ALA A 27 8.22 8.35 9.35
N ILE A 28 8.21 8.86 10.58
CA ILE A 28 7.50 8.22 11.67
C ILE A 28 5.98 8.48 11.54
N LEU A 29 5.55 9.65 11.03
CA LEU A 29 4.13 9.98 10.79
C LEU A 29 3.44 9.07 9.78
N ASP A 30 4.12 8.72 8.69
CA ASP A 30 3.48 7.98 7.59
C ASP A 30 3.20 6.50 7.96
N VAL A 31 3.79 6.00 9.05
CA VAL A 31 3.82 4.58 9.40
C VAL A 31 3.15 4.27 10.76
N ILE A 32 2.83 5.25 11.62
CA ILE A 32 2.16 4.92 12.89
C ILE A 32 0.64 4.95 12.78
N ARG A 33 -0.03 3.90 13.27
CA ARG A 33 -1.48 3.82 13.47
C ARG A 33 -1.84 3.54 14.94
N LEU A 34 -2.60 4.41 15.57
CA LEU A 34 -3.09 4.17 16.93
C LEU A 34 -4.44 3.45 16.86
N ILE A 35 -4.49 2.14 17.19
CA ILE A 35 -5.75 1.40 17.34
C ILE A 35 -6.18 1.52 18.82
N ALA A 36 -7.26 2.25 19.07
CA ALA A 36 -7.94 2.22 20.36
C ALA A 36 -8.96 1.06 20.38
N TYR A 37 -9.22 0.48 21.56
CA TYR A 37 -10.25 -0.54 21.73
C TYR A 37 -11.58 0.01 21.20
N ASN A 38 -12.11 -0.61 20.13
CA ASN A 38 -13.22 -0.19 19.26
C ASN A 38 -12.83 0.67 18.03
N ASP A 39 -12.58 -0.04 16.92
CA ASP A 39 -12.69 0.38 15.52
C ASP A 39 -12.50 1.86 15.18
N THR A 40 -11.29 2.20 14.76
CA THR A 40 -10.98 3.02 13.56
C THR A 40 -9.47 3.17 13.45
N ASP A 41 -8.93 3.22 12.24
CA ASP A 41 -7.55 3.66 11.96
C ASP A 41 -7.38 5.11 12.42
N ILE A 42 -6.97 5.35 13.66
CA ILE A 42 -6.82 6.72 14.17
C ILE A 42 -5.44 7.26 13.80
N LYS A 43 -5.44 8.24 12.90
CA LYS A 43 -4.28 9.03 12.50
C LYS A 43 -3.72 9.78 13.72
N ILE A 44 -2.40 9.77 13.87
CA ILE A 44 -1.70 10.52 14.92
C ILE A 44 -1.51 11.98 14.50
N CYS A 45 -1.85 12.93 15.37
CA CYS A 45 -1.35 14.30 15.23
C CYS A 45 -0.08 14.50 16.07
N ARG A 46 0.92 15.06 15.40
CA ARG A 46 2.08 15.69 16.04
C ARG A 46 1.59 16.87 16.87
N LYS A 47 1.79 16.84 18.19
CA LYS A 47 1.58 18.03 19.05
C LYS A 47 2.92 18.65 19.42
N ILE A 48 3.09 19.92 19.07
CA ILE A 48 4.22 20.75 19.50
C ILE A 48 3.73 21.57 20.69
N PHE A 49 4.33 21.39 21.87
CA PHE A 49 4.14 22.29 23.00
C PHE A 49 5.25 23.37 22.94
N SER A 50 4.90 24.61 22.55
CA SER A 50 5.72 25.84 22.64
C SER A 50 6.89 26.05 21.65
N ASN A 51 7.29 27.32 21.47
CA ASN A 51 8.39 27.83 20.63
C ASN A 51 9.74 27.93 21.41
N ASP A 52 10.11 26.95 22.23
CA ASP A 52 11.36 26.98 23.02
C ASP A 52 12.32 25.81 22.67
N LYS A 53 13.61 25.99 22.99
CA LYS A 53 14.75 25.11 22.68
C LYS A 53 14.67 23.70 23.29
N TYR A 54 13.75 23.48 24.24
CA TYR A 54 13.52 22.18 24.90
C TYR A 54 12.35 21.37 24.29
N ARG A 55 11.93 21.70 23.06
CA ARG A 55 10.82 21.04 22.36
C ARG A 55 10.94 19.52 22.36
N ARG A 56 9.90 18.82 22.84
CA ARG A 56 9.72 17.38 22.66
C ARG A 56 8.56 17.10 21.71
N VAL A 57 8.76 16.16 20.80
CA VAL A 57 7.69 15.70 19.90
C VAL A 57 6.97 14.54 20.55
N VAL A 58 5.66 14.72 20.72
CA VAL A 58 4.76 13.75 21.34
C VAL A 58 3.73 13.31 20.31
N TRP A 59 3.49 12.01 20.30
CA TRP A 59 2.61 11.27 19.41
C TRP A 59 1.39 10.82 20.22
N GLN A 60 0.21 11.23 19.80
CA GLN A 60 -1.03 10.89 20.50
C GLN A 60 -2.21 10.77 19.54
N CYS A 61 -3.15 9.91 19.93
CA CYS A 61 -4.40 9.70 19.20
C CYS A 61 -5.22 10.99 19.09
N ASN A 62 -5.75 11.26 17.90
CA ASN A 62 -6.59 12.44 17.62
C ASN A 62 -7.92 12.43 18.35
N HIS A 63 -8.49 11.24 18.56
CA HIS A 63 -9.76 11.04 19.26
C HIS A 63 -9.72 11.47 20.74
N LYS A 64 -8.54 11.85 21.27
CA LYS A 64 -8.43 12.53 22.57
C LYS A 64 -9.03 13.94 22.59
N PHE A 65 -9.18 14.56 21.42
CA PHE A 65 -9.72 15.92 21.26
C PHE A 65 -11.14 15.95 20.69
N ASP A 66 -11.70 14.79 20.36
CA ASP A 66 -13.06 14.69 19.88
C ASP A 66 -14.05 14.88 21.04
N GLY A 67 -15.25 15.38 20.74
CA GLY A 67 -16.29 15.68 21.75
C GLY A 67 -16.96 14.44 22.35
N GLY A 68 -16.60 13.24 21.89
CA GLY A 68 -17.13 11.94 22.32
C GLY A 68 -16.30 11.27 23.42
N GLU A 69 -16.35 9.93 23.48
CA GLU A 69 -15.57 9.14 24.44
C GLU A 69 -14.07 9.35 24.24
N LYS A 70 -13.38 9.82 25.28
CA LYS A 70 -11.96 10.17 25.17
C LYS A 70 -11.10 8.92 25.08
N CYS A 71 -10.31 8.85 24.01
CA CYS A 71 -9.33 7.79 23.84
C CYS A 71 -8.34 7.76 25.03
N THR A 72 -8.18 6.60 25.66
CA THR A 72 -7.32 6.41 26.85
C THR A 72 -5.88 6.01 26.52
N THR A 73 -5.60 5.66 25.26
CA THR A 73 -4.27 5.19 24.81
C THR A 73 -3.16 6.19 25.15
N PRO A 74 -2.00 5.75 25.65
CA PRO A 74 -0.95 6.68 26.09
C PRO A 74 -0.39 7.51 24.92
N HIS A 75 0.31 8.58 25.28
CA HIS A 75 1.16 9.29 24.32
C HIS A 75 2.55 8.67 24.32
N LEU A 76 3.23 8.69 23.17
CA LEU A 76 4.61 8.26 23.03
C LEU A 76 5.47 9.44 22.59
N ASP A 77 6.70 9.52 23.05
CA ASP A 77 7.69 10.42 22.46
C ASP A 77 8.49 9.70 21.36
N GLU A 78 9.13 10.47 20.49
CA GLU A 78 9.93 9.95 19.37
C GLU A 78 11.04 9.00 19.83
N GLU A 79 11.75 9.33 20.91
CA GLU A 79 12.87 8.51 21.39
C GLU A 79 12.39 7.17 21.94
N THR A 80 11.21 7.14 22.57
CA THR A 80 10.55 5.91 22.98
C THR A 80 10.20 5.04 21.78
N ILE A 81 9.65 5.61 20.70
CA ILE A 81 9.32 4.88 19.48
C ILE A 81 10.58 4.27 18.84
N LYS A 82 11.66 5.07 18.72
CA LYS A 82 12.93 4.59 18.17
C LYS A 82 13.51 3.42 18.98
N ARG A 83 13.49 3.50 20.31
CA ARG A 83 13.95 2.40 21.17
C ARG A 83 13.11 1.14 21.01
N LEU A 84 11.78 1.28 20.95
CA LEU A 84 10.87 0.14 20.74
C LEU A 84 11.08 -0.50 19.37
N PHE A 85 11.31 0.31 18.33
CA PHE A 85 11.65 -0.20 17.01
C PHE A 85 12.94 -1.00 17.00
N ILE A 86 14.02 -0.48 17.62
CA ILE A 86 15.29 -1.20 17.75
C ILE A 86 15.07 -2.53 18.48
N LYS A 87 14.24 -2.56 19.52
CA LYS A 87 13.88 -3.81 20.21
C LYS A 87 13.14 -4.78 19.28
N ALA A 88 12.18 -4.30 18.50
CA ALA A 88 11.48 -5.13 17.51
C ALA A 88 12.41 -5.67 16.41
N LEU A 89 13.35 -4.85 15.91
CA LEU A 89 14.38 -5.27 14.96
C LEU A 89 15.27 -6.40 15.52
N ASN A 90 15.68 -6.29 16.78
CA ASN A 90 16.46 -7.34 17.43
C ASN A 90 15.64 -8.61 17.69
N ILE A 91 14.31 -8.52 17.82
CA ILE A 91 13.43 -9.70 17.94
C ILE A 91 13.33 -10.40 16.58
N ILE A 92 12.96 -9.68 15.51
CA ILE A 92 12.85 -10.28 14.17
C ILE A 92 14.20 -10.78 13.64
N GLY A 93 15.29 -10.11 14.01
CA GLY A 93 16.65 -10.50 13.64
C GLY A 93 17.04 -11.90 14.13
N LYS A 94 16.45 -12.39 15.23
CA LYS A 94 16.70 -13.76 15.73
C LYS A 94 16.13 -14.84 14.81
N GLU A 95 15.09 -14.51 14.04
CA GLU A 95 14.41 -15.42 13.13
C GLU A 95 14.80 -15.17 11.66
N LYS A 96 15.78 -14.28 11.41
CA LYS A 96 16.10 -13.78 10.06
C LYS A 96 16.40 -14.91 9.07
N ASP A 97 17.16 -15.93 9.48
CA ASP A 97 17.57 -17.01 8.58
C ASP A 97 16.37 -17.86 8.16
N LEU A 98 15.45 -18.15 9.09
CA LEU A 98 14.22 -18.88 8.81
C LEU A 98 13.30 -18.06 7.87
N ILE A 99 13.17 -16.76 8.12
CA ILE A 99 12.36 -15.85 7.30
C ILE A 99 12.93 -15.77 5.87
N LEU A 100 14.25 -15.63 5.73
CA LEU A 100 14.92 -15.53 4.43
C LEU A 100 14.79 -16.83 3.61
N VAL A 101 14.96 -17.99 4.25
CA VAL A 101 14.78 -19.29 3.58
C VAL A 101 13.33 -19.47 3.14
N GLY A 102 12.37 -19.29 4.04
CA GLY A 102 10.95 -19.50 3.74
C GLY A 102 10.45 -18.59 2.62
N PHE A 103 10.89 -17.33 2.57
CA PHE A 103 10.56 -16.47 1.44
C PHE A 103 11.21 -16.90 0.15
N GLY A 104 12.49 -17.32 0.17
CA GLY A 104 13.17 -17.83 -1.01
C GLY A 104 12.41 -18.98 -1.67
N GLU A 105 11.79 -19.86 -0.88
CA GLU A 105 11.02 -21.00 -1.36
C GLU A 105 9.69 -20.62 -2.01
N VAL A 106 9.00 -19.60 -1.49
CA VAL A 106 7.64 -19.24 -1.94
C VAL A 106 7.59 -18.06 -2.89
N LYS A 107 8.66 -17.25 -2.99
CA LYS A 107 8.65 -15.95 -3.69
C LYS A 107 8.14 -16.06 -5.12
N ASP A 108 8.72 -16.95 -5.93
CA ASP A 108 8.42 -16.96 -7.36
C ASP A 108 6.99 -17.45 -7.63
N THR A 109 6.48 -18.38 -6.83
CA THR A 109 5.08 -18.84 -6.92
C THR A 109 4.09 -17.79 -6.39
N ALA A 110 4.39 -17.15 -5.25
CA ALA A 110 3.48 -16.18 -4.62
C ALA A 110 3.25 -14.93 -5.48
N PHE A 111 4.29 -14.49 -6.20
CA PHE A 111 4.29 -13.29 -7.03
C PHE A 111 4.30 -13.59 -8.54
N GLU A 112 3.91 -14.81 -8.93
CA GLU A 112 3.78 -15.16 -10.34
C GLU A 112 2.70 -14.30 -11.02
N THR A 113 3.01 -13.81 -12.23
CA THR A 113 2.13 -13.00 -13.07
C THR A 113 1.83 -13.64 -14.43
N GLY A 114 2.36 -14.84 -14.70
CA GLY A 114 2.33 -15.47 -16.03
C GLY A 114 0.93 -15.65 -16.61
N GLU A 115 -0.02 -16.14 -15.82
CA GLU A 115 -1.42 -16.31 -16.24
C GLU A 115 -2.10 -14.96 -16.52
N LEU A 116 -1.92 -13.98 -15.65
CA LEU A 116 -2.45 -12.62 -15.82
C LEU A 116 -1.88 -11.95 -17.07
N GLU A 117 -0.58 -12.12 -17.33
CA GLU A 117 0.06 -11.60 -18.53
C GLU A 117 -0.44 -12.30 -19.80
N ALA A 118 -0.74 -13.60 -19.74
CA ALA A 118 -1.35 -14.33 -20.84
C ALA A 118 -2.78 -13.82 -21.13
N GLU A 119 -3.58 -13.61 -20.08
CA GLU A 119 -4.91 -13.02 -20.18
C GLU A 119 -4.84 -11.61 -20.79
N ALA A 120 -3.93 -10.76 -20.33
CA ALA A 120 -3.72 -9.42 -20.87
C ALA A 120 -3.37 -9.44 -22.37
N ARG A 121 -2.53 -10.39 -22.81
CA ARG A 121 -2.21 -10.59 -24.24
C ARG A 121 -3.44 -11.01 -25.04
N GLN A 122 -4.24 -11.92 -24.51
CA GLN A 122 -5.47 -12.36 -25.17
C GLN A 122 -6.47 -11.21 -25.33
N LEU A 123 -6.72 -10.44 -24.26
CA LEU A 123 -7.66 -9.32 -24.27
C LEU A 123 -7.25 -8.22 -25.26
N ASN A 124 -5.96 -7.91 -25.35
CA ASN A 124 -5.45 -7.01 -26.38
C ASN A 124 -5.73 -7.53 -27.80
N GLY A 125 -5.57 -8.84 -28.02
CA GLY A 125 -5.93 -9.48 -29.29
C GLY A 125 -7.42 -9.34 -29.61
N GLU A 126 -8.29 -9.59 -28.65
CA GLU A 126 -9.74 -9.45 -28.79
C GLU A 126 -10.15 -8.00 -29.12
N MET A 127 -9.54 -7.02 -28.45
CA MET A 127 -9.74 -5.59 -28.72
C MET A 127 -9.33 -5.23 -30.15
N ASN A 128 -8.16 -5.70 -30.61
CA ASN A 128 -7.68 -5.44 -31.97
C ASN A 128 -8.63 -6.02 -33.02
N VAL A 129 -9.08 -7.27 -32.84
CA VAL A 129 -10.06 -7.91 -33.74
C VAL A 129 -11.38 -7.15 -33.75
N ALA A 130 -11.89 -6.73 -32.58
CA ALA A 130 -13.12 -5.95 -32.50
C ALA A 130 -12.97 -4.59 -33.22
N ALA A 131 -11.84 -3.90 -33.04
CA ALA A 131 -11.56 -2.63 -33.71
C ALA A 131 -11.50 -2.78 -35.24
N GLU A 132 -10.83 -3.81 -35.75
CA GLU A 132 -10.79 -4.10 -37.20
C GLU A 132 -12.19 -4.38 -37.76
N LEU A 133 -13.01 -5.15 -37.04
CA LEU A 133 -14.39 -5.43 -37.44
C LEU A 133 -15.28 -4.19 -37.41
N ILE A 134 -15.08 -3.29 -36.45
CA ILE A 134 -15.76 -1.98 -36.39
C ILE A 134 -15.41 -1.16 -37.63
N GLN A 135 -14.12 -1.02 -37.94
CA GLN A 135 -13.65 -0.27 -39.12
C GLN A 135 -14.22 -0.86 -40.42
N LYS A 136 -14.24 -2.20 -40.55
CA LYS A 136 -14.86 -2.87 -41.68
C LYS A 136 -16.36 -2.59 -41.78
N CYS A 137 -17.09 -2.64 -40.67
CA CYS A 137 -18.52 -2.34 -40.60
C CYS A 137 -18.82 -0.91 -41.07
N ILE A 138 -18.05 0.08 -40.59
CA ILE A 138 -18.15 1.48 -41.01
C ILE A 138 -17.88 1.63 -42.51
N GLY A 139 -16.79 1.02 -43.00
CA GLY A 139 -16.40 1.08 -44.41
C GLY A 139 -17.40 0.44 -45.37
N GLU A 140 -18.05 -0.66 -44.95
CA GLU A 140 -19.12 -1.31 -45.70
C GLU A 140 -20.37 -0.43 -45.80
N ASN A 141 -20.83 0.14 -44.69
CA ASN A 141 -22.00 1.02 -44.65
C ASN A 141 -21.79 2.32 -45.46
N ALA A 142 -20.55 2.81 -45.57
CA ALA A 142 -20.21 3.96 -46.41
C ALA A 142 -20.26 3.68 -47.91
N ARG A 143 -20.11 2.41 -48.34
CA ARG A 143 -20.06 2.02 -49.76
C ARG A 143 -21.37 1.44 -50.28
N VAL A 144 -22.13 0.78 -49.40
CA VAL A 144 -23.34 0.03 -49.76
C VAL A 144 -24.46 0.46 -48.83
N ALA A 145 -25.62 0.80 -49.39
CA ALA A 145 -26.80 1.08 -48.58
C ALA A 145 -27.22 -0.19 -47.81
N GLN A 146 -27.15 -0.13 -46.48
CA GLN A 146 -27.52 -1.23 -45.58
C GLN A 146 -28.79 -0.90 -44.78
N ASN A 147 -29.43 -1.94 -44.24
CA ASN A 147 -30.48 -1.75 -43.24
C ASN A 147 -29.89 -1.12 -41.98
N GLN A 148 -30.36 0.08 -41.64
CA GLN A 148 -29.79 0.87 -40.55
C GLN A 148 -30.00 0.24 -39.17
N GLY A 149 -31.08 -0.52 -38.96
CA GLY A 149 -31.33 -1.24 -37.71
C GLY A 149 -30.42 -2.45 -37.52
N GLU A 150 -30.10 -3.18 -38.59
CA GLU A 150 -29.14 -4.29 -38.56
C GLU A 150 -27.70 -3.79 -38.40
N TYR A 151 -27.35 -2.71 -39.09
CA TYR A 151 -26.07 -2.03 -38.93
C TYR A 151 -25.84 -1.61 -37.47
N ALA A 152 -26.81 -0.89 -36.88
CA ALA A 152 -26.70 -0.43 -35.49
C ALA A 152 -26.47 -1.60 -34.53
N LYS A 153 -27.26 -2.68 -34.64
CA LYS A 153 -27.08 -3.88 -33.80
C LYS A 153 -25.70 -4.51 -33.93
N ARG A 154 -25.18 -4.63 -35.16
CA ARG A 154 -23.85 -5.21 -35.41
C ARG A 154 -22.75 -4.31 -34.86
N TYR A 155 -22.86 -3.00 -35.08
CA TYR A 155 -21.92 -2.00 -34.59
C TYR A 155 -21.89 -1.99 -33.05
N ASP A 156 -23.04 -1.87 -32.41
CA ASP A 156 -23.17 -1.82 -30.94
C ASP A 156 -22.63 -3.11 -30.29
N ALA A 157 -22.86 -4.27 -30.90
CA ALA A 157 -22.30 -5.53 -30.41
C ALA A 157 -20.76 -5.56 -30.47
N LEU A 158 -20.15 -5.01 -31.53
CA LEU A 158 -18.70 -4.94 -31.65
C LEU A 158 -18.09 -3.93 -30.68
N VAL A 159 -18.72 -2.76 -30.53
CA VAL A 159 -18.33 -1.76 -29.52
C VAL A 159 -18.45 -2.36 -28.12
N GLY A 160 -19.54 -3.05 -27.81
CA GLY A 160 -19.72 -3.72 -26.53
C GLY A 160 -18.63 -4.76 -26.24
N ARG A 161 -18.22 -5.55 -27.24
CA ARG A 161 -17.08 -6.47 -27.10
C ARG A 161 -15.78 -5.74 -26.81
N PHE A 162 -15.50 -4.67 -27.56
CA PHE A 162 -14.30 -3.86 -27.38
C PHE A 162 -14.23 -3.27 -25.96
N GLU A 163 -15.29 -2.61 -25.51
CA GLU A 163 -15.34 -1.99 -24.19
C GLU A 163 -15.27 -3.04 -23.06
N THR A 164 -15.91 -4.20 -23.23
CA THR A 164 -15.82 -5.30 -22.25
C THR A 164 -14.38 -5.80 -22.11
N ALA A 165 -13.71 -6.07 -23.24
CA ALA A 165 -12.33 -6.54 -23.24
C ALA A 165 -11.37 -5.49 -22.66
N LYS A 166 -11.61 -4.21 -22.96
CA LYS A 166 -10.84 -3.08 -22.42
C LYS A 166 -10.94 -2.96 -20.90
N LEU A 167 -12.15 -2.99 -20.35
CA LEU A 167 -12.35 -2.93 -18.90
C LEU A 167 -11.64 -4.09 -18.20
N ARG A 168 -11.76 -5.30 -18.74
CA ARG A 168 -11.08 -6.47 -18.18
C ARG A 168 -9.55 -6.33 -18.27
N LEU A 169 -9.04 -5.78 -19.38
CA LEU A 169 -7.60 -5.55 -19.53
C LEU A 169 -7.07 -4.56 -18.49
N GLU A 170 -7.81 -3.49 -18.21
CA GLU A 170 -7.46 -2.51 -17.18
C GLU A 170 -7.40 -3.16 -15.79
N GLU A 171 -8.36 -4.03 -15.44
CA GLU A 171 -8.35 -4.80 -14.19
C GLU A 171 -7.14 -5.74 -14.08
N VAL A 172 -6.87 -6.52 -15.13
CA VAL A 172 -5.75 -7.48 -15.17
C VAL A 172 -4.41 -6.75 -15.05
N GLN A 173 -4.26 -5.63 -15.76
CA GLN A 173 -3.02 -4.84 -15.70
C GLN A 173 -2.81 -4.20 -14.31
N ALA A 174 -3.89 -3.77 -13.65
CA ALA A 174 -3.82 -3.30 -12.27
C ALA A 174 -3.37 -4.42 -11.32
N ALA A 175 -3.92 -5.64 -11.46
CA ALA A 175 -3.54 -6.79 -10.65
C ALA A 175 -2.08 -7.22 -10.83
N ILE A 176 -1.56 -7.19 -12.08
CA ILE A 176 -0.14 -7.43 -12.37
C ILE A 176 0.73 -6.40 -11.65
N THR A 177 0.37 -5.12 -11.79
CA THR A 177 1.13 -4.01 -11.20
C THR A 177 1.15 -4.11 -9.67
N GLU A 178 0.01 -4.46 -9.06
CA GLU A 178 -0.10 -4.67 -7.61
C GLU A 178 0.78 -5.84 -7.14
N LYS A 179 0.73 -7.00 -7.79
CA LYS A 179 1.58 -8.14 -7.47
C LYS A 179 3.07 -7.81 -7.59
N GLN A 180 3.48 -7.11 -8.64
CA GLN A 180 4.86 -6.68 -8.84
C GLN A 180 5.31 -5.67 -7.77
N ALA A 181 4.43 -4.75 -7.37
CA ALA A 181 4.71 -3.81 -6.29
C ALA A 181 4.89 -4.54 -4.95
N GLN A 182 4.00 -5.49 -4.63
CA GLN A 182 4.10 -6.31 -3.42
C GLN A 182 5.40 -7.14 -3.41
N ARG A 183 5.79 -7.74 -4.55
CA ARG A 183 7.06 -8.45 -4.70
C ARG A 183 8.24 -7.55 -4.34
N LYS A 184 8.29 -6.35 -4.92
CA LYS A 184 9.37 -5.39 -4.69
C LYS A 184 9.44 -4.91 -3.23
N ILE A 185 8.28 -4.70 -2.60
CA ILE A 185 8.21 -4.38 -1.17
C ILE A 185 8.84 -5.50 -0.34
N MET A 186 8.50 -6.76 -0.63
CA MET A 186 9.03 -7.91 0.11
C MET A 186 10.52 -8.15 -0.18
N GLU A 187 10.97 -7.98 -1.43
CA GLU A 187 12.39 -8.06 -1.78
C GLU A 187 13.21 -7.01 -1.02
N ASN A 188 12.75 -5.75 -1.00
CA ASN A 188 13.38 -4.69 -0.20
C ASN A 188 13.39 -5.03 1.30
N PHE A 189 12.29 -5.57 1.83
CA PHE A 189 12.20 -6.02 3.22
C PHE A 189 13.29 -7.07 3.52
N MET A 190 13.43 -8.07 2.64
CA MET A 190 14.42 -9.13 2.81
C MET A 190 15.85 -8.66 2.67
N ASP A 191 16.12 -7.70 1.79
CA ASP A 191 17.46 -7.14 1.64
C ASP A 191 17.89 -6.38 2.89
N VAL A 192 16.98 -5.61 3.51
CA VAL A 192 17.26 -4.95 4.79
C VAL A 192 17.40 -5.98 5.91
N LEU A 193 16.51 -6.97 6.00
CA LEU A 193 16.59 -8.02 7.02
C LEU A 193 17.91 -8.79 6.95
N ARG A 194 18.39 -9.10 5.73
CA ARG A 194 19.68 -9.77 5.49
C ARG A 194 20.85 -8.88 5.93
N GLY A 195 20.75 -7.58 5.72
CA GLY A 195 21.77 -6.59 6.08
C GLY A 195 21.81 -6.21 7.55
N LEU A 196 20.83 -6.65 8.37
CA LEU A 196 20.84 -6.33 9.79
C LEU A 196 22.04 -6.97 10.51
N PRO A 197 22.74 -6.19 11.37
CA PRO A 197 23.76 -6.74 12.27
C PRO A 197 23.13 -7.72 13.27
N GLU A 198 23.96 -8.52 13.93
CA GLU A 198 23.49 -9.44 14.99
C GLU A 198 22.79 -8.70 16.14
N GLN A 199 23.27 -7.49 16.44
CA GLN A 199 22.64 -6.57 17.39
C GLN A 199 22.52 -5.19 16.77
N VAL A 200 21.29 -4.67 16.72
CA VAL A 200 20.98 -3.30 16.31
C VAL A 200 20.95 -2.42 17.56
N ASP A 201 21.74 -1.35 17.57
CA ASP A 201 21.85 -0.40 18.69
C ASP A 201 21.52 1.06 18.31
N TYR A 202 21.30 1.34 17.02
CA TYR A 202 20.93 2.65 16.51
C TYR A 202 19.65 2.62 15.66
N PHE A 203 18.99 3.77 15.56
CA PHE A 203 17.82 3.93 14.70
C PHE A 203 18.26 4.25 13.28
N ASP A 204 17.85 3.42 12.31
CA ASP A 204 17.98 3.68 10.89
C ASP A 204 16.62 4.00 10.25
N GLU A 205 16.52 5.20 9.69
CA GLU A 205 15.32 5.68 9.02
C GLU A 205 15.03 4.88 7.75
N ALA A 206 16.06 4.45 7.01
CA ALA A 206 15.88 3.63 5.81
C ALA A 206 15.31 2.25 6.17
N ALA A 207 15.85 1.62 7.22
CA ALA A 207 15.31 0.36 7.75
C ALA A 207 13.86 0.52 8.21
N TRP A 208 13.52 1.61 8.89
CA TRP A 208 12.13 1.90 9.28
C TRP A 208 11.17 1.86 8.08
N TYR A 209 11.46 2.62 7.01
CA TYR A 209 10.60 2.66 5.82
C TYR A 209 10.55 1.34 5.06
N ALA A 210 11.66 0.61 5.00
CA ALA A 210 11.72 -0.65 4.30
C ALA A 210 10.98 -1.75 5.06
N MET A 211 11.04 -1.73 6.40
CA MET A 211 10.59 -2.85 7.21
C MET A 211 9.19 -2.67 7.81
N VAL A 212 8.87 -1.50 8.33
CA VAL A 212 7.62 -1.30 9.09
C VAL A 212 6.47 -0.97 8.14
N ASP A 213 5.35 -1.67 8.28
CA ASP A 213 4.09 -1.32 7.64
C ASP A 213 3.29 -0.37 8.54
N PHE A 214 3.02 -0.80 9.77
CA PHE A 214 2.52 0.10 10.79
C PHE A 214 2.89 -0.32 12.21
N MET A 215 2.81 0.64 13.13
CA MET A 215 2.92 0.40 14.57
C MET A 215 1.57 0.62 15.24
N THR A 216 1.14 -0.30 16.11
CA THR A 216 -0.07 -0.24 16.92
C THR A 216 0.26 -0.09 18.40
N VAL A 217 -0.48 0.73 19.13
CA VAL A 217 -0.27 0.98 20.58
C VAL A 217 -1.55 0.63 21.34
N TYR A 218 -1.49 -0.43 22.13
CA TYR A 218 -2.58 -0.85 23.01
C TYR A 218 -2.45 -0.25 24.42
N GLY A 219 -1.22 0.02 24.84
CA GLY A 219 -0.92 0.54 26.17
C GLY A 219 0.53 0.99 26.28
N LYS A 220 0.95 1.43 27.48
CA LYS A 220 2.30 1.98 27.68
C LYS A 220 3.38 0.92 27.45
N ASP A 221 3.06 -0.33 27.79
CA ASP A 221 3.95 -1.49 27.72
C ASP A 221 3.45 -2.52 26.67
N ASP A 222 2.53 -2.12 25.79
CA ASP A 222 2.04 -2.94 24.68
C ASP A 222 2.00 -2.12 23.40
N VAL A 223 3.15 -2.08 22.76
CA VAL A 223 3.37 -1.48 21.45
C VAL A 223 3.81 -2.60 20.51
N ARG A 224 3.12 -2.71 19.38
CA ARG A 224 3.36 -3.76 18.39
C ARG A 224 3.74 -3.15 17.05
N PHE A 225 4.73 -3.76 16.41
CA PHE A 225 5.16 -3.43 15.07
C PHE A 225 4.67 -4.50 14.13
N THR A 226 3.85 -4.10 13.17
CA THR A 226 3.51 -4.90 11.99
C THR A 226 4.52 -4.57 10.91
N PHE A 227 5.31 -5.58 10.56
CA PHE A 227 6.29 -5.50 9.48
C PHE A 227 5.62 -5.73 8.12
N LYS A 228 6.22 -5.24 7.04
CA LYS A 228 5.70 -5.40 5.67
C LYS A 228 5.64 -6.85 5.19
N ASN A 229 6.30 -7.77 5.89
CA ASN A 229 6.14 -9.20 5.68
C ASN A 229 4.90 -9.81 6.40
N GLY A 230 4.11 -8.99 7.10
CA GLY A 230 2.92 -9.39 7.84
C GLY A 230 3.18 -9.87 9.27
N MET A 231 4.45 -9.97 9.71
CA MET A 231 4.75 -10.36 11.09
C MET A 231 4.46 -9.24 12.06
N GLU A 232 3.80 -9.58 13.18
CA GLU A 232 3.57 -8.66 14.29
C GLU A 232 4.52 -8.98 15.45
N ILE A 233 5.27 -7.99 15.92
CA ILE A 233 6.17 -8.12 17.07
C ILE A 233 5.80 -7.11 18.15
N LYS A 234 5.60 -7.61 19.37
CA LYS A 234 5.50 -6.80 20.57
C LYS A 234 6.89 -6.35 21.02
N ALA A 235 7.09 -5.03 21.04
CA ALA A 235 8.33 -4.38 21.42
C ALA A 235 8.49 -4.18 22.93
#